data_AF-A0A3D2L3P5-F1
#
_entry.id   AF-A0A3D2L3P5-F1
#
_cell.length_a   1.000
_cell.length_b   1.000
_cell.length_c   1.000
_cell.angle_alpha   90.00
_cell.angle_beta   90.00
_cell.angle_gamma   90.00
#
_symmetry.space_group_name_H-M   'P 1'
#
loop_
_entity.id
_entity.type
_entity.pdbx_description
1 polymer ?
#
loop_
_entity_poly.entity_id
_entity_poly.type
_entity_poly.pdbx_seq_one_letter_code
_entity_poly.pdbx_strand_id
1 'polypeptide(L)'
;MCLSAEVSFIAAAGLIPAGALSMRQAWRGDRRYLPLATLPLLFGLQQLAEGVVWVAGAGQNTELIATASLIYMFFSWLAWPVWIPVSTFALEPAKRKPYFLIFVIVGAMLGALQYVPYFAHADWLNTRFLSHVIIYEGTELLDFVGRREVTYAIYISVVILP
;
A
#
# COMPACT_ATOMS: atom_id res chain seq x y z
N MET A 1 -0.02 9.71 5.31
CA MET A 1 -0.03 11.17 5.49
C MET A 1 0.69 11.76 4.32
N CYS A 2 0.02 12.51 3.46
CA CYS A 2 0.62 13.06 2.25
C CYS A 2 0.89 14.54 2.46
N LEU A 3 2.05 14.90 3.01
CA LEU A 3 2.30 16.26 3.53
C LEU A 3 2.86 17.21 2.46
N SER A 4 3.97 16.83 1.81
CA SER A 4 4.59 17.60 0.73
C SER A 4 5.55 16.73 -0.08
N ALA A 5 5.94 17.20 -1.28
CA ALA A 5 6.90 16.49 -2.14
C ALA A 5 8.23 16.22 -1.40
N GLU A 6 8.76 17.23 -0.71
CA GLU A 6 10.04 17.17 -0.02
C GLU A 6 10.03 16.10 1.08
N VAL A 7 8.96 16.04 1.87
CA VAL A 7 8.80 15.06 2.93
C VAL A 7 8.75 13.64 2.34
N SER A 8 7.98 13.43 1.27
CA SER A 8 7.85 12.11 0.64
C SER A 8 9.18 11.65 0.02
N PHE A 9 9.93 12.54 -0.64
CA PHE A 9 11.26 12.19 -1.19
C PHE A 9 12.32 11.96 -0.11
N ILE A 10 12.34 12.74 0.97
CA ILE A 10 13.24 12.51 2.11
C ILE A 10 12.94 11.14 2.75
N ALA A 11 11.66 10.83 2.96
CA ALA A 11 11.24 9.53 3.48
C ALA A 11 11.68 8.40 2.55
N ALA A 12 11.45 8.51 1.24
CA ALA A 12 11.88 7.51 0.26
C ALA A 12 13.42 7.31 0.26
N ALA A 13 14.18 8.41 0.30
CA ALA A 13 15.64 8.39 0.31
C ALA A 13 16.22 7.72 1.57
N GLY A 14 15.54 7.80 2.72
CA GLY A 14 15.92 7.07 3.93
C GLY A 14 15.45 5.61 3.96
N LEU A 15 14.18 5.39 3.60
CA LEU A 15 13.49 4.11 3.72
C LEU A 15 13.96 3.06 2.72
N ILE A 16 14.21 3.44 1.46
CA ILE A 16 14.63 2.50 0.42
C ILE A 16 16.00 1.89 0.77
N PRO A 17 17.05 2.67 1.09
CA PRO A 17 18.33 2.11 1.51
C PRO A 17 18.24 1.33 2.82
N ALA A 18 17.50 1.84 3.81
CA ALA A 18 17.31 1.14 5.08
C ALA A 18 16.66 -0.24 4.87
N GLY A 19 15.59 -0.30 4.06
CA GLY A 19 14.93 -1.55 3.69
C GLY A 19 15.86 -2.50 2.94
N ALA A 20 16.64 -2.01 1.98
CA ALA A 20 17.63 -2.83 1.27
C ALA A 20 18.69 -3.44 2.21
N LEU A 21 19.17 -2.66 3.19
CA LEU A 21 20.11 -3.14 4.21
C LEU A 21 19.45 -4.16 5.14
N SER A 22 18.24 -3.90 5.62
CA SER A 22 17.46 -4.82 6.45
C SER A 22 17.21 -6.15 5.72
N MET A 23 16.83 -6.10 4.44
CA MET A 23 16.65 -7.28 3.60
C MET A 23 17.95 -8.07 3.45
N ARG A 24 19.07 -7.38 3.20
CA ARG A 24 20.39 -8.02 3.09
C ARG A 24 20.79 -8.72 4.40
N GLN A 25 20.46 -8.13 5.54
CA GLN A 25 20.69 -8.71 6.85
C GLN A 25 19.83 -9.95 7.08
N ALA A 26 18.52 -9.87 6.81
CA ALA A 26 17.60 -11.01 6.92
C ALA A 26 17.99 -12.17 5.97
N TRP A 27 18.46 -11.85 4.76
CA TRP A 27 18.89 -12.86 3.79
C TRP A 27 20.11 -13.67 4.25
N ARG A 28 21.06 -13.01 4.93
CA ARG A 28 22.27 -13.63 5.47
C ARG A 28 22.05 -14.31 6.82
N GLY A 29 21.08 -13.84 7.58
CA GLY A 29 20.66 -14.43 8.86
C GLY A 29 19.47 -15.37 8.66
N ASP A 30 18.35 -15.04 9.29
CA ASP A 30 17.12 -15.82 9.21
C ASP A 30 16.18 -15.27 8.13
N ARG A 31 16.05 -16.05 7.05
CA ARG A 31 15.23 -15.72 5.87
C ARG A 31 13.74 -15.57 6.20
N ARG A 32 13.26 -16.10 7.33
CA ARG A 32 11.87 -15.93 7.76
C ARG A 32 11.51 -14.46 8.03
N TYR A 33 12.51 -13.63 8.37
CA TYR A 33 12.32 -12.19 8.56
C TYR A 33 12.34 -11.39 7.26
N LEU A 34 12.58 -12.02 6.11
CA LEU A 34 12.73 -11.31 4.84
C LEU A 34 11.48 -10.48 4.48
N PRO A 35 10.24 -10.99 4.59
CA PRO A 35 9.06 -10.18 4.26
C PRO A 35 8.90 -9.00 5.22
N LEU A 36 9.15 -9.18 6.52
CA LEU A 36 9.14 -8.08 7.49
C LEU A 36 10.21 -7.04 7.16
N ALA A 37 11.41 -7.48 6.80
CA ALA A 37 12.53 -6.61 6.44
C ALA A 37 12.31 -5.83 5.13
N THR A 38 11.37 -6.25 4.28
CA THR A 38 11.00 -5.51 3.05
C THR A 38 10.04 -4.34 3.31
N LEU A 39 9.40 -4.26 4.48
CA LEU A 39 8.40 -3.22 4.78
C LEU A 39 8.94 -1.79 4.59
N PRO A 40 10.17 -1.43 5.07
CA PRO A 40 10.70 -0.09 4.84
C PRO A 40 10.91 0.19 3.35
N LEU A 41 11.38 -0.79 2.57
CA LEU A 41 11.58 -0.63 1.13
C LEU A 41 10.25 -0.38 0.41
N LEU A 42 9.21 -1.17 0.71
CA LEU A 42 7.87 -1.00 0.13
C LEU A 42 7.27 0.36 0.51
N PHE A 43 7.40 0.77 1.77
CA PHE A 43 6.92 2.06 2.21
C PHE A 43 7.69 3.21 1.54
N GLY A 44 9.01 3.06 1.37
CA GLY A 44 9.82 4.02 0.63
C GLY A 44 9.43 4.15 -0.85
N LEU A 45 9.06 3.06 -1.50
CA LEU A 45 8.53 3.08 -2.87
C LEU A 45 7.15 3.77 -2.94
N GLN A 46 6.28 3.55 -1.95
CA GLN A 46 5.02 4.27 -1.85
C GLN A 46 5.25 5.77 -1.66
N GLN A 47 6.20 6.17 -0.80
CA GLN A 47 6.57 7.57 -0.58
C GLN A 47 7.18 8.20 -1.84
N LEU A 48 7.97 7.44 -2.61
CA LEU A 48 8.48 7.90 -3.89
C LEU A 48 7.34 8.19 -4.87
N ALA A 49 6.37 7.28 -4.98
CA ALA A 49 5.18 7.47 -5.82
C ALA A 49 4.40 8.72 -5.39
N GLU A 50 4.20 8.92 -4.09
CA GLU A 50 3.53 10.10 -3.56
C GLU A 50 4.27 11.42 -3.88
N GLY A 51 5.60 11.42 -3.75
CA GLY A 51 6.43 12.57 -4.16
C GLY A 51 6.29 12.90 -5.64
N VAL A 52 6.18 11.87 -6.50
CA VAL A 52 5.89 12.05 -7.93
C VAL A 52 4.48 12.62 -8.14
N VAL A 53 3.46 12.18 -7.39
CA VAL A 53 2.10 12.76 -7.46
C VAL A 53 2.14 14.26 -7.14
N TRP A 54 2.89 14.70 -6.13
CA TRP A 54 3.03 16.12 -5.81
C TRP A 54 3.68 16.93 -6.94
N VAL A 55 4.79 16.44 -7.50
CA VAL A 55 5.48 17.11 -8.60
C VAL A 55 4.60 17.17 -9.85
N ALA A 56 3.89 16.09 -10.14
CA ALA A 56 2.95 16.01 -11.26
C ALA A 56 1.77 16.98 -11.08
N GLY A 57 1.25 17.11 -9.86
CA GLY A 57 0.23 18.09 -9.48
C GLY A 57 0.67 19.53 -9.72
N ALA A 58 1.88 19.88 -9.28
CA ALA A 58 2.45 21.21 -9.50
C ALA A 58 2.66 21.52 -10.99
N GLY A 59 3.06 20.51 -11.78
CA GLY A 59 3.24 20.63 -13.23
C GLY A 59 1.96 20.44 -14.06
N GLN A 60 0.80 20.21 -13.44
CA GLN A 60 -0.48 19.91 -14.10
C GLN A 60 -0.41 18.74 -15.10
N ASN A 61 0.49 17.78 -14.88
CA ASN A 61 0.64 16.62 -15.75
C ASN A 61 -0.36 15.52 -15.37
N THR A 62 -1.53 15.54 -16.01
CA THR A 62 -2.65 14.64 -15.70
C THR A 62 -2.30 13.16 -15.87
N GLU A 63 -1.52 12.79 -16.89
CA GLU A 63 -1.11 11.40 -17.13
C GLU A 63 -0.20 10.87 -16.02
N LEU A 64 0.76 11.70 -15.60
CA LEU A 64 1.68 11.34 -14.51
C LEU A 64 0.97 11.31 -13.16
N ILE A 65 0.00 12.21 -12.92
CA ILE A 65 -0.86 12.17 -11.73
C ILE A 65 -1.61 10.84 -11.69
N ALA A 66 -2.28 10.45 -12.77
CA ALA A 66 -3.05 9.20 -12.83
C ALA A 66 -2.16 7.98 -12.57
N THR A 67 -1.02 7.89 -13.27
CA THR A 67 -0.09 6.76 -13.15
C THR A 67 0.51 6.66 -11.74
N ALA A 68 1.01 7.76 -11.18
CA ALA A 68 1.61 7.76 -9.85
C ALA A 68 0.56 7.55 -8.74
N SER A 69 -0.68 8.04 -8.93
CA SER A 69 -1.79 7.79 -8.03
C SER A 69 -2.19 6.32 -8.05
N LEU A 70 -2.23 5.66 -9.21
CA LEU A 70 -2.48 4.22 -9.29
C LEU A 70 -1.41 3.42 -8.55
N ILE A 71 -0.12 3.77 -8.69
CA ILE A 71 0.96 3.13 -7.93
C ILE A 71 0.76 3.34 -6.43
N TYR A 72 0.41 4.54 -5.98
CA TYR A 72 0.12 4.79 -4.57
C TYR A 72 -1.07 3.96 -4.07
N MET A 73 -2.16 3.91 -4.84
CA MET A 73 -3.36 3.16 -4.51
C MET A 73 -3.11 1.64 -4.51
N PHE A 74 -2.19 1.14 -5.33
CA PHE A 74 -1.74 -0.26 -5.27
C PHE A 74 -1.20 -0.59 -3.87
N PHE A 75 -0.35 0.28 -3.31
CA PHE A 75 0.17 0.04 -1.97
C PHE A 75 -0.95 0.08 -0.93
N SER A 76 -1.82 1.09 -1.01
CA SER A 76 -2.94 1.26 -0.09
C SER A 76 -3.90 0.07 -0.13
N TRP A 77 -4.46 -0.26 -1.30
CA TRP A 77 -5.52 -1.27 -1.39
C TRP A 77 -5.01 -2.70 -1.42
N LEU A 78 -3.88 -2.97 -2.07
CA LEU A 78 -3.46 -4.34 -2.34
C LEU A 78 -2.19 -4.73 -1.58
N ALA A 79 -1.14 -3.90 -1.60
CA ALA A 79 0.13 -4.30 -1.02
C ALA A 79 0.03 -4.47 0.50
N TRP A 80 -0.48 -3.51 1.25
CA TRP A 80 -0.50 -3.61 2.73
C TRP A 80 -1.38 -4.74 3.28
N PRO A 81 -2.62 -4.95 2.81
CA PRO A 81 -3.46 -6.05 3.28
C PRO A 81 -2.91 -7.44 2.96
N VAL A 82 -2.02 -7.56 1.97
CA VAL A 82 -1.37 -8.83 1.64
C VAL A 82 -0.06 -8.98 2.38
N TRP A 83 0.78 -7.95 2.35
CA TRP A 83 2.17 -8.05 2.77
C TRP A 83 2.33 -8.10 4.28
N ILE A 84 1.43 -7.46 5.05
CA ILE A 84 1.46 -7.55 6.52
C ILE A 84 1.15 -8.99 6.98
N PRO A 85 0.02 -9.62 6.57
CA PRO A 85 -0.23 -11.02 6.91
C PRO A 85 0.84 -11.99 6.39
N VAL A 86 1.44 -11.73 5.21
CA VAL A 86 2.57 -12.55 4.71
C VAL A 86 3.79 -12.45 5.64
N SER A 87 4.05 -11.25 6.17
CA SER A 87 5.18 -11.00 7.07
C SER A 87 5.04 -11.74 8.39
N THR A 88 3.83 -11.79 8.95
CA THR A 88 3.57 -12.54 10.18
C THR A 88 3.47 -14.04 9.92
N PHE A 89 2.84 -14.47 8.82
CA PHE A 89 2.80 -15.88 8.39
C PHE A 89 4.19 -16.53 8.27
N ALA A 90 5.18 -15.78 7.78
CA ALA A 90 6.55 -16.28 7.61
C ALA A 90 7.24 -16.61 8.95
N LEU A 91 6.87 -15.92 10.02
CA LEU A 91 7.45 -16.03 11.36
C LEU A 91 6.69 -17.03 12.25
N GLU A 92 5.41 -17.25 12.00
CA GLU A 92 4.56 -18.10 12.85
C GLU A 92 4.89 -19.61 12.76
N PRO A 93 4.71 -20.37 13.86
CA PRO A 93 4.89 -21.82 13.88
C PRO A 93 3.83 -22.53 13.03
N ALA A 94 4.16 -23.74 12.54
CA ALA A 94 3.33 -24.51 11.60
C ALA A 94 1.87 -24.70 12.02
N LYS A 95 1.60 -24.80 13.34
CA LYS A 95 0.24 -24.96 13.87
C LYS A 95 -0.65 -23.72 13.69
N ARG A 96 -0.06 -22.52 13.59
CA ARG A 96 -0.78 -21.24 13.49
C ARG A 96 -0.85 -20.72 12.06
N LYS A 97 0.05 -21.17 11.18
CA LYS A 97 0.12 -20.79 9.76
C LYS A 97 -1.22 -20.80 9.01
N PRO A 98 -2.12 -21.78 9.19
CA PRO A 98 -3.41 -21.77 8.48
C PRO A 98 -4.27 -20.53 8.80
N TYR A 99 -4.26 -20.03 10.04
CA TYR A 99 -5.04 -18.85 10.42
C TYR A 99 -4.51 -17.58 9.75
N PHE A 100 -3.19 -17.44 9.67
CA PHE A 100 -2.55 -16.31 9.01
C PHE A 100 -2.73 -16.33 7.49
N LEU A 101 -2.77 -17.53 6.89
CA LEU A 101 -3.05 -17.68 5.47
C LEU A 101 -4.45 -17.16 5.10
N ILE A 102 -5.44 -17.30 6.00
CA ILE A 102 -6.78 -16.73 5.79
C ILE A 102 -6.68 -15.22 5.64
N PHE A 103 -5.93 -14.53 6.51
CA PHE A 103 -5.73 -13.08 6.39
C PHE A 103 -5.04 -12.67 5.08
N VAL A 104 -4.04 -13.44 4.63
CA VAL A 104 -3.40 -13.22 3.32
C VAL A 104 -4.43 -13.30 2.19
N ILE A 105 -5.25 -14.36 2.18
CA ILE A 105 -6.25 -14.59 1.13
C ILE A 105 -7.32 -13.51 1.17
N VAL A 106 -7.87 -13.20 2.34
CA VAL A 106 -8.89 -12.17 2.51
C VAL A 106 -8.35 -10.80 2.11
N GLY A 107 -7.12 -10.45 2.51
CA GLY A 107 -6.45 -9.21 2.11
C GLY A 107 -6.21 -9.13 0.61
N ALA A 108 -5.78 -10.22 -0.02
CA ALA A 108 -5.57 -10.28 -1.47
C ALA A 108 -6.89 -10.14 -2.23
N MET A 109 -7.93 -10.85 -1.79
CA MET A 109 -9.26 -10.77 -2.42
C MET A 109 -9.85 -9.37 -2.28
N LEU A 110 -9.86 -8.82 -1.06
CA LEU A 110 -10.37 -7.48 -0.80
C LEU A 110 -9.59 -6.43 -1.61
N GLY A 111 -8.26 -6.48 -1.55
CA GLY A 111 -7.41 -5.55 -2.27
C GLY A 111 -7.55 -5.65 -3.79
N ALA A 112 -7.63 -6.86 -4.35
CA ALA A 112 -7.79 -7.05 -5.79
C ALA A 112 -9.17 -6.59 -6.26
N LEU A 113 -10.21 -6.93 -5.50
CA LEU A 113 -11.59 -6.51 -5.78
C LEU A 113 -11.72 -4.98 -5.80
N GLN A 114 -10.91 -4.29 -4.99
CA GLN A 114 -10.93 -2.84 -4.90
C GLN A 114 -10.01 -2.15 -5.91
N TYR A 115 -8.83 -2.70 -6.16
CA TYR A 115 -7.79 -2.08 -6.98
C TYR A 115 -7.97 -2.34 -8.49
N VAL A 116 -8.37 -3.56 -8.88
CA VAL A 116 -8.51 -3.93 -10.31
C VAL A 116 -9.53 -3.07 -11.07
N PRO A 117 -10.70 -2.69 -10.51
CA PRO A 117 -11.68 -1.87 -11.21
C PRO A 117 -11.18 -0.50 -11.67
N TYR A 118 -10.14 0.08 -11.06
CA TYR A 118 -9.56 1.35 -11.52
C TYR A 118 -8.98 1.27 -12.93
N PHE A 119 -8.59 0.09 -13.41
CA PHE A 119 -8.12 -0.10 -14.79
C PHE A 119 -9.27 -0.19 -15.80
N ALA A 120 -10.48 -0.54 -15.35
CA ALA A 120 -11.67 -0.63 -16.20
C ALA A 120 -12.45 0.69 -16.26
N HIS A 121 -12.29 1.55 -15.25
CA HIS A 121 -13.04 2.80 -15.12
C HIS A 121 -12.12 3.97 -14.82
N ALA A 122 -11.79 4.75 -15.85
CA ALA A 122 -10.84 5.87 -15.75
C ALA A 122 -11.30 6.97 -14.78
N ASP A 123 -12.62 7.17 -14.61
CA ASP A 123 -13.18 8.22 -13.76
C ASP A 123 -13.28 7.83 -12.28
N TRP A 124 -12.91 6.59 -11.92
CA TRP A 124 -13.05 6.08 -10.56
C TRP A 124 -11.93 6.51 -9.62
N LEU A 125 -10.85 7.10 -10.12
CA LEU A 125 -9.76 7.62 -9.30
C LEU A 125 -9.52 9.09 -9.64
N ASN A 126 -9.88 9.97 -8.72
CA ASN A 126 -9.64 11.40 -8.80
C ASN A 126 -8.68 11.83 -7.69
N THR A 127 -7.60 12.50 -8.08
CA THR A 127 -6.59 12.98 -7.14
C THR A 127 -6.77 14.47 -6.92
N ARG A 128 -7.18 14.84 -5.71
CA ARG A 128 -7.39 16.23 -5.31
C ARG A 128 -6.24 16.71 -4.43
N PHE A 129 -5.68 17.85 -4.79
CA PHE A 129 -4.59 18.49 -4.05
C PHE A 129 -5.14 19.56 -3.11
N LEU A 130 -4.84 19.42 -1.82
CA LEU A 130 -4.97 20.46 -0.81
C LEU A 130 -3.57 20.94 -0.40
N SER A 131 -3.48 22.01 0.40
CA SER A 131 -2.20 22.64 0.73
C SER A 131 -1.14 21.71 1.31
N HIS A 132 -1.55 20.71 2.10
CA HIS A 132 -0.65 19.74 2.74
C HIS A 132 -1.23 18.32 2.79
N VAL A 133 -2.19 18.03 1.89
CA VAL A 133 -2.89 16.75 1.83
C VAL A 133 -3.22 16.43 0.38
N ILE A 134 -2.91 15.21 -0.06
CA ILE A 134 -3.47 14.62 -1.27
C ILE A 134 -4.66 13.76 -0.85
N ILE A 135 -5.81 14.01 -1.45
CA ILE A 135 -7.00 13.18 -1.28
C ILE A 135 -7.19 12.37 -2.57
N TYR A 136 -7.19 11.05 -2.41
CA TYR A 136 -7.56 10.12 -3.46
C TYR A 136 -9.06 9.83 -3.32
N GLU A 137 -9.88 10.60 -4.05
CA GLU A 137 -11.32 10.41 -4.11
C GLU A 137 -11.62 9.38 -5.19
N GLY A 138 -12.30 8.31 -4.82
CA GLY A 138 -12.67 7.30 -5.79
C GLY A 138 -13.95 6.57 -5.44
N THR A 139 -14.64 6.11 -6.48
CA THR A 139 -15.76 5.18 -6.35
C THR A 139 -15.19 3.79 -6.11
N GLU A 140 -15.47 3.26 -4.93
CA GLU A 140 -15.02 1.94 -4.54
C GLU A 140 -16.09 0.91 -4.97
N LEU A 141 -15.69 -0.20 -5.61
CA LEU A 141 -16.63 -1.24 -6.07
C LEU A 141 -17.58 -1.72 -4.95
N LEU A 142 -17.05 -1.87 -3.73
CA LEU A 142 -17.82 -2.33 -2.59
C LEU A 142 -18.80 -1.28 -2.02
N ASP A 143 -18.67 0.00 -2.39
CA ASP A 143 -19.67 1.02 -2.03
C ASP A 143 -21.03 0.73 -2.69
N PHE A 144 -21.06 0.01 -3.81
CA PHE A 144 -22.30 -0.43 -4.47
C PHE A 144 -22.96 -1.64 -3.80
N VAL A 145 -22.22 -2.38 -2.98
CA VAL A 145 -22.68 -3.64 -2.35
C VAL A 145 -23.03 -3.43 -0.88
N GLY A 146 -22.30 -2.58 -0.17
CA GLY A 146 -22.45 -2.41 1.27
C GLY A 146 -21.96 -1.07 1.80
N ARG A 147 -22.00 -0.91 3.12
CA ARG A 147 -21.52 0.31 3.79
C ARG A 147 -19.99 0.36 3.77
N ARG A 148 -19.42 1.46 3.31
CA ARG A 148 -17.97 1.73 3.28
C ARG A 148 -17.26 1.50 4.62
N GLU A 149 -17.92 1.81 5.72
CA GLU A 149 -17.43 1.57 7.09
C GLU A 149 -17.09 0.10 7.34
N VAL A 150 -17.88 -0.83 6.79
CA VAL A 150 -17.66 -2.28 6.95
C VAL A 150 -16.44 -2.71 6.16
N THR A 151 -16.30 -2.24 4.91
CA THR A 151 -15.12 -2.50 4.08
C THR A 151 -13.85 -2.02 4.77
N TYR A 152 -13.88 -0.81 5.36
CA TYR A 152 -12.76 -0.26 6.13
C TYR A 152 -12.47 -1.03 7.41
N ALA A 153 -13.51 -1.46 8.14
CA ALA A 153 -13.33 -2.30 9.32
C ALA A 153 -12.66 -3.64 8.97
N ILE A 154 -13.08 -4.29 7.88
CA ILE A 154 -12.46 -5.53 7.40
C ILE A 154 -11.01 -5.27 6.98
N TYR A 155 -10.78 -4.23 6.17
CA TYR A 155 -9.44 -3.83 5.73
C TYR A 155 -8.50 -3.64 6.92
N ILE A 156 -8.89 -2.82 7.90
CA ILE A 156 -8.08 -2.53 9.09
C ILE A 156 -7.85 -3.81 9.91
N SER A 157 -8.88 -4.65 10.05
CA SER A 157 -8.75 -5.92 10.78
C SER A 157 -7.75 -6.86 10.12
N VAL A 158 -7.74 -6.94 8.79
CA VAL A 158 -6.78 -7.76 8.03
C VAL A 158 -5.36 -7.26 8.20
N VAL A 159 -5.17 -5.94 8.33
CA VAL A 159 -3.85 -5.33 8.47
C VAL A 159 -3.33 -5.40 9.92
N ILE A 160 -4.20 -5.30 10.94
CA ILE A 160 -3.79 -5.17 12.34
C ILE A 160 -3.81 -6.49 13.13
N LEU A 161 -4.75 -7.39 12.86
CA LEU A 161 -4.94 -8.60 13.66
C LEU A 161 -3.89 -9.72 13.49
N PRO A 162 -3.34 -9.97 12.29
CA PRO A 162 -2.22 -10.91 12.14
C PRO A 162 -0.99 -10.39 12.89
#